data_AF-A0A1J4MSG6-F1
#
_entry.id   AF-A0A1J4MSG6-F1
#
_cell.length_a   1.000
_cell.length_b   1.000
_cell.length_c   1.000
_cell.angle_alpha   90.00
_cell.angle_beta   90.00
_cell.angle_gamma   90.00
#
_symmetry.space_group_name_H-M   'P 1'
#
loop_
_entity.id
_entity.type
_entity.pdbx_description
1 polymer ?
#
loop_
_entity_poly.entity_id
_entity_poly.type
_entity_poly.pdbx_seq_one_letter_code
_entity_poly.pdbx_strand_id
1 'polypeptide(L)'
;MKNCKNLGDEDNSSIYSSKYLKCTLEGPRNVGGYGYIGSRTLSETADRNNTIKSMTVENILKLIDIKINELTSDYINFDLIGVDAAVANALRRILLVEVPTVAIETVQIYQNSGVIQDEVLAHRLGLIPFNIDLDLIDFRAEDQDLNEKNSVCFKLCVECNKDDIDDKNGVTSKAIYSKDLIWVPMSESQKRIFEKKPPSVVYPDILITKLRPGQVIEAILYCEKGIGKTHAKWSPVSTATYRLLPEFKFPEGYITGKDAKEFVEVCPMNVFDIEDITGKVYVKNPRNCTTCRACIEKFPKKVELFKNKHHFIFSIESTGSISPIQLVKTAINILRVKSHKINHSIDIFYE
;
A
#
# COMPACT_ATOMS: atom_id res chain seq x y z
N MET A 1 56.25 -14.97 25.01
CA MET A 1 55.18 -15.37 24.06
C MET A 1 53.90 -14.66 24.49
N LYS A 2 53.51 -13.61 23.76
CA LYS A 2 52.35 -12.75 24.07
C LYS A 2 51.06 -13.45 23.65
N ASN A 3 50.21 -13.77 24.63
CA ASN A 3 48.79 -14.00 24.43
C ASN A 3 48.07 -12.64 24.49
N CYS A 4 47.67 -12.10 23.34
CA CYS A 4 46.63 -11.07 23.27
C CYS A 4 45.36 -11.75 22.78
N LYS A 5 44.45 -12.06 23.71
CA LYS A 5 43.05 -12.37 23.42
C LYS A 5 42.39 -11.07 22.96
N ASN A 6 41.88 -11.06 21.75
CA ASN A 6 40.92 -10.06 21.26
C ASN A 6 39.60 -10.26 22.01
N LEU A 7 39.41 -9.51 23.10
CA LEU A 7 38.13 -9.29 23.77
C LEU A 7 37.69 -7.88 23.38
N GLY A 8 36.94 -7.76 22.29
CA GLY A 8 36.51 -6.46 21.78
C GLY A 8 35.52 -6.47 20.60
N ASP A 9 35.41 -7.57 19.86
CA ASP A 9 34.60 -7.60 18.63
C ASP A 9 33.24 -8.35 18.75
N GLU A 10 33.00 -9.10 19.83
CA GLU A 10 31.77 -9.91 19.95
C GLU A 10 30.53 -9.09 20.40
N ASP A 11 30.70 -8.08 21.26
CA ASP A 11 29.59 -7.29 21.85
C ASP A 11 28.84 -6.41 20.84
N ASN A 12 29.49 -6.00 19.74
CA ASN A 12 28.84 -5.21 18.69
C ASN A 12 28.06 -6.07 17.69
N SER A 13 28.32 -7.38 17.63
CA SER A 13 27.72 -8.27 16.63
C SER A 13 26.23 -8.56 16.91
N SER A 14 25.85 -8.69 18.19
CA SER A 14 24.49 -9.03 18.60
C SER A 14 23.53 -7.85 18.43
N ILE A 15 23.92 -6.64 18.81
CA ILE A 15 23.15 -5.40 18.57
C ILE A 15 22.96 -5.13 17.08
N TYR A 16 23.98 -5.43 16.26
CA TYR A 16 23.89 -5.28 14.81
C TYR A 16 22.93 -6.31 14.18
N SER A 17 22.91 -7.53 14.69
CA SER A 17 22.00 -8.59 14.22
C SER A 17 20.52 -8.33 14.51
N SER A 18 20.19 -7.63 15.61
CA SER A 18 18.79 -7.25 15.89
C SER A 18 18.31 -6.15 14.97
N LYS A 19 19.11 -5.11 14.76
CA LYS A 19 18.71 -3.92 13.99
C LYS A 19 18.70 -4.16 12.49
N TYR A 20 19.58 -5.02 11.99
CA TYR A 20 19.82 -5.20 10.56
C TYR A 20 19.56 -6.61 10.08
N LEU A 21 18.84 -6.71 8.97
CA LEU A 21 18.80 -7.89 8.13
C LEU A 21 19.97 -7.83 7.14
N LYS A 22 20.79 -8.88 7.07
CA LYS A 22 21.92 -8.94 6.13
C LYS A 22 21.48 -9.66 4.86
N CYS A 23 21.68 -9.06 3.70
CA CYS A 23 21.43 -9.70 2.41
C CYS A 23 22.72 -10.38 1.92
N THR A 24 22.79 -11.71 1.97
CA THR A 24 23.91 -12.45 1.36
C THR A 24 23.51 -13.02 -0.01
N LEU A 25 24.49 -13.58 -0.74
CA LEU A 25 24.26 -14.23 -2.04
C LEU A 25 23.29 -15.42 -1.90
N GLU A 26 23.55 -16.30 -0.93
CA GLU A 26 22.72 -17.48 -0.64
C GLU A 26 21.32 -17.12 -0.12
N GLY A 27 21.18 -16.02 0.62
CA GLY A 27 19.89 -15.63 1.19
C GLY A 27 19.98 -14.57 2.28
N PRO A 28 18.84 -14.01 2.71
CA PRO A 28 18.83 -13.08 3.83
C PRO A 28 19.14 -13.81 5.15
N ARG A 29 19.98 -13.19 5.98
CA ARG A 29 20.31 -13.62 7.35
C ARG A 29 19.71 -12.62 8.35
N ASN A 30 19.49 -13.07 9.58
CA ASN A 30 18.87 -12.29 10.65
C ASN A 30 17.44 -11.83 10.30
N VAL A 31 16.62 -12.71 9.73
CA VAL A 31 15.23 -12.39 9.34
C VAL A 31 14.26 -12.32 10.52
N GLY A 32 14.64 -12.87 11.67
CA GLY A 32 13.82 -12.86 12.88
C GLY A 32 13.45 -11.46 13.34
N GLY A 33 12.36 -11.39 14.11
CA GLY A 33 11.84 -10.17 14.73
C GLY A 33 12.74 -9.64 15.84
N TYR A 34 12.16 -8.84 16.73
CA TYR A 34 12.86 -8.21 17.85
C TYR A 34 13.69 -9.20 18.67
N GLY A 35 14.81 -8.72 19.22
CA GLY A 35 15.34 -9.30 20.45
C GLY A 35 14.39 -8.94 21.58
N TYR A 36 13.51 -9.86 21.98
CA TYR A 36 12.65 -9.68 23.14
C TYR A 36 13.48 -9.80 24.43
N ILE A 37 13.02 -9.18 25.52
CA ILE A 37 13.62 -9.41 26.84
C ILE A 37 13.56 -10.92 27.12
N GLY A 38 14.70 -11.52 27.49
CA GLY A 38 14.85 -12.96 27.67
C GLY A 38 15.36 -13.73 26.43
N SER A 39 15.42 -13.10 25.25
CA SER A 39 16.08 -13.69 24.07
C SER A 39 17.60 -13.49 24.04
N ARG A 40 18.13 -12.70 24.98
CA ARG A 40 19.55 -12.33 25.12
C ARG A 40 20.02 -12.53 26.55
N THR A 41 21.31 -12.76 26.71
CA THR A 41 21.93 -12.78 28.04
C THR A 41 21.83 -11.40 28.68
N LEU A 42 21.69 -11.36 30.00
CA LEU A 42 21.53 -10.11 30.76
C LEU A 42 22.64 -9.09 30.48
N SER A 43 23.86 -9.57 30.21
CA SER A 43 25.03 -8.77 29.82
C SER A 43 24.84 -7.91 28.56
N GLU A 44 23.99 -8.34 27.61
CA GLU A 44 23.73 -7.59 26.36
C GLU A 44 22.55 -6.61 26.47
N THR A 45 21.75 -6.73 27.53
CA THR A 45 20.54 -5.94 27.77
C THR A 45 20.67 -4.92 28.90
N ALA A 46 21.81 -4.97 29.60
CA ALA A 46 22.12 -4.12 30.72
C ALA A 46 22.94 -2.91 30.29
N ASP A 47 22.56 -1.70 30.75
CA ASP A 47 23.49 -0.56 30.75
C ASP A 47 24.70 -0.88 31.68
N ARG A 48 25.78 -0.09 31.65
CA ARG A 48 27.00 -0.28 32.48
C ARG A 48 26.74 -0.48 33.99
N ASN A 49 25.53 -0.18 34.46
CA ASN A 49 25.06 -0.34 35.83
C ASN A 49 24.24 -1.63 36.08
N ASN A 50 24.24 -2.61 35.17
CA ASN A 50 23.49 -3.88 35.31
C ASN A 50 21.95 -3.74 35.34
N THR A 51 21.40 -2.61 34.91
CA THR A 51 19.95 -2.38 34.83
C THR A 51 19.42 -2.85 33.47
N ILE A 52 18.47 -3.78 33.47
CA ILE A 52 17.74 -4.20 32.26
C ILE A 52 17.08 -2.95 31.68
N LYS A 53 17.39 -2.62 30.42
CA LYS A 53 16.73 -1.52 29.72
C LYS A 53 15.29 -1.92 29.40
N SER A 54 14.39 -1.75 30.37
CA SER A 54 12.97 -1.93 30.11
C SER A 54 12.56 -0.89 29.08
N MET A 55 12.12 -1.36 27.92
CA MET A 55 11.63 -0.48 26.88
C MET A 55 10.26 0.03 27.31
N THR A 56 10.24 1.15 28.03
CA THR A 56 9.00 1.80 28.45
C THR A 56 8.23 2.27 27.22
N VAL A 57 6.89 2.35 27.35
CA VAL A 57 6.02 2.85 26.28
C VAL A 57 6.45 4.25 25.84
N GLU A 58 6.86 5.10 26.79
CA GLU A 58 7.38 6.45 26.53
C GLU A 58 8.62 6.44 25.62
N ASN A 59 9.52 5.48 25.80
CA ASN A 59 10.70 5.34 24.96
C ASN A 59 10.32 4.87 23.55
N ILE A 60 9.33 3.98 23.41
CA ILE A 60 8.82 3.56 22.10
C ILE A 60 8.18 4.75 21.38
N LEU A 61 7.35 5.53 22.08
CA LEU A 61 6.68 6.69 21.50
C LEU A 61 7.68 7.75 21.00
N LYS A 62 8.82 7.93 21.66
CA LYS A 62 9.89 8.84 21.22
C LYS A 62 10.64 8.34 19.98
N LEU A 63 10.59 7.03 19.69
CA LEU A 63 11.27 6.44 18.54
C LEU A 63 10.40 6.43 17.28
N ILE A 64 9.08 6.47 17.44
CA ILE A 64 8.15 6.46 16.32
C ILE A 64 8.19 7.80 15.61
N ASP A 65 8.50 7.77 14.33
CA ASP A 65 8.53 8.96 13.47
C ASP A 65 7.94 8.63 12.09
N ILE A 66 7.22 9.59 11.51
CA ILE A 66 6.59 9.48 10.20
C ILE A 66 7.04 10.65 9.33
N LYS A 67 7.71 10.34 8.21
CA LYS A 67 8.20 11.36 7.28
C LYS A 67 7.61 11.17 5.91
N ILE A 68 6.88 12.16 5.41
CA ILE A 68 6.33 12.12 4.05
C ILE A 68 7.45 12.52 3.08
N ASN A 69 7.73 11.65 2.11
CA ASN A 69 8.74 11.88 1.08
C ASN A 69 8.11 12.49 -0.18
N GLU A 70 7.02 11.89 -0.64
CA GLU A 70 6.33 12.27 -1.87
C GLU A 70 4.82 12.16 -1.65
N LEU A 71 4.09 13.11 -2.21
CA LEU A 71 2.64 13.15 -2.15
C LEU A 71 2.11 13.71 -3.46
N THR A 72 1.24 12.95 -4.11
CA THR A 72 0.47 13.35 -5.29
C THR A 72 -1.02 13.10 -5.03
N SER A 73 -1.88 13.29 -6.05
CA SER A 73 -3.31 13.03 -5.93
C SER A 73 -3.63 11.58 -5.53
N ASP A 74 -2.91 10.63 -6.13
CA ASP A 74 -3.23 9.20 -6.04
C ASP A 74 -2.07 8.38 -5.45
N TYR A 75 -0.92 8.98 -5.17
CA TYR A 75 0.24 8.29 -4.60
C TYR A 75 0.80 8.99 -3.36
N ILE A 76 1.17 8.22 -2.35
CA ILE A 76 1.94 8.69 -1.20
C ILE A 76 3.11 7.74 -0.91
N ASN A 77 4.27 8.36 -0.69
CA ASN A 77 5.47 7.70 -0.22
C ASN A 77 5.89 8.31 1.11
N PHE A 78 6.00 7.49 2.15
CA PHE A 78 6.42 7.96 3.48
C PHE A 78 7.25 6.92 4.21
N ASP A 79 8.12 7.39 5.10
CA ASP A 79 8.88 6.56 6.01
C ASP A 79 8.12 6.39 7.33
N LEU A 80 8.06 5.16 7.81
CA LEU A 80 7.61 4.79 9.15
C LEU A 80 8.82 4.22 9.91
N ILE A 81 9.30 4.98 10.88
CA ILE A 81 10.52 4.72 11.63
C ILE A 81 10.16 4.32 13.07
N GLY A 82 10.92 3.40 13.66
CA GLY A 82 10.82 3.05 15.08
C GLY A 82 9.71 2.05 15.43
N VAL A 83 9.05 1.48 14.42
CA VAL A 83 8.04 0.43 14.61
C VAL A 83 8.59 -0.97 14.31
N ASP A 84 7.84 -1.99 14.71
CA ASP A 84 8.07 -3.37 14.30
C ASP A 84 7.36 -3.71 12.96
N ALA A 85 7.86 -4.76 12.30
CA ALA A 85 7.25 -5.34 11.13
C ALA A 85 5.79 -5.78 11.39
N ALA A 86 5.43 -6.22 12.59
CA ALA A 86 4.05 -6.57 12.93
C ALA A 86 3.10 -5.37 12.79
N VAL A 87 3.48 -4.20 13.29
CA VAL A 87 2.68 -2.97 13.22
C VAL A 87 2.64 -2.44 11.78
N ALA A 88 3.79 -2.39 11.10
CA ALA A 88 3.85 -1.98 9.70
C ALA A 88 3.00 -2.90 8.80
N ASN A 89 3.07 -4.22 9.00
CA ASN A 89 2.28 -5.17 8.24
C ASN A 89 0.79 -5.12 8.60
N ALA A 90 0.44 -4.84 9.87
CA ALA A 90 -0.96 -4.59 10.26
C ALA A 90 -1.52 -3.39 9.50
N LEU A 91 -0.79 -2.27 9.46
CA LEU A 91 -1.20 -1.08 8.70
C LEU A 91 -1.38 -1.40 7.21
N ARG A 92 -0.41 -2.11 6.60
CA ARG A 92 -0.50 -2.55 5.20
C ARG A 92 -1.75 -3.40 4.95
N ARG A 93 -2.05 -4.36 5.83
CA ARG A 93 -3.22 -5.24 5.70
C ARG A 93 -4.52 -4.45 5.82
N ILE A 94 -4.62 -3.54 6.77
CA ILE A 94 -5.81 -2.70 6.96
C ILE A 94 -6.09 -1.88 5.70
N LEU A 95 -5.06 -1.24 5.13
CA LEU A 95 -5.17 -0.49 3.87
C LEU A 95 -5.74 -1.34 2.73
N LEU A 96 -5.29 -2.60 2.61
CA LEU A 96 -5.74 -3.49 1.54
C LEU A 96 -7.17 -4.00 1.72
N VAL A 97 -7.57 -4.38 2.94
CA VAL A 97 -8.77 -5.20 3.16
C VAL A 97 -9.81 -4.65 4.12
N GLU A 98 -9.51 -3.63 4.92
CA GLU A 98 -10.43 -3.16 5.98
C GLU A 98 -10.87 -1.71 5.84
N VAL A 99 -10.15 -0.89 5.08
CA VAL A 99 -10.63 0.46 4.74
C VAL A 99 -11.84 0.31 3.81
N PRO A 100 -13.01 0.86 4.18
CA PRO A 100 -14.21 0.70 3.39
C PRO A 100 -14.24 1.61 2.18
N THR A 101 -14.94 1.16 1.14
CA THR A 101 -15.25 1.95 -0.07
C THR A 101 -16.68 1.65 -0.54
N VAL A 102 -17.14 2.34 -1.57
CA VAL A 102 -18.42 2.09 -2.22
C VAL A 102 -18.17 1.57 -3.64
N ALA A 103 -18.80 0.45 -3.99
CA ALA A 103 -18.70 -0.19 -5.30
C ALA A 103 -20.05 -0.81 -5.69
N ILE A 104 -20.24 -1.11 -6.98
CA ILE A 104 -21.46 -1.76 -7.47
C ILE A 104 -21.54 -3.19 -6.94
N GLU A 105 -22.65 -3.51 -6.28
CA GLU A 105 -22.96 -4.86 -5.79
C GLU A 105 -24.05 -5.51 -6.63
N THR A 106 -25.18 -4.83 -6.79
CA THR A 106 -26.34 -5.37 -7.49
C THR A 106 -26.50 -4.70 -8.86
N VAL A 107 -26.62 -5.51 -9.92
CA VAL A 107 -26.89 -5.05 -11.29
C VAL A 107 -28.18 -5.69 -11.78
N GLN A 108 -29.19 -4.87 -12.04
CA GLN A 108 -30.47 -5.25 -12.62
C GLN A 108 -30.45 -4.95 -14.12
N ILE A 109 -30.31 -5.99 -14.93
CA ILE A 109 -30.29 -5.87 -16.40
C ILE A 109 -31.70 -6.06 -16.92
N TYR A 110 -32.22 -5.06 -17.62
CA TYR A 110 -33.53 -5.13 -18.29
C TYR A 110 -33.39 -5.63 -19.72
N GLN A 111 -32.35 -5.16 -20.42
CA GLN A 111 -32.06 -5.55 -21.78
C GLN A 111 -30.55 -5.52 -21.99
N ASN A 112 -29.99 -6.63 -22.45
CA ASN A 112 -28.63 -6.68 -23.00
C ASN A 112 -28.67 -7.43 -24.32
N SER A 113 -28.51 -6.69 -25.42
CA SER A 113 -28.36 -7.24 -26.76
C SER A 113 -26.92 -7.10 -27.28
N GLY A 114 -26.00 -6.73 -26.39
CA GLY A 114 -24.57 -6.66 -26.65
C GLY A 114 -23.93 -8.04 -26.79
N VAL A 115 -22.65 -8.05 -27.12
CA VAL A 115 -21.87 -9.30 -27.29
C VAL A 115 -21.37 -9.86 -25.96
N ILE A 116 -21.14 -9.00 -24.97
CA ILE A 116 -20.67 -9.40 -23.64
C ILE A 116 -21.85 -9.97 -22.85
N GLN A 117 -21.66 -11.16 -22.28
CA GLN A 117 -22.65 -11.80 -21.44
C GLN A 117 -22.94 -11.00 -20.16
N ASP A 118 -24.14 -11.17 -19.63
CA ASP A 118 -24.66 -10.42 -18.48
C ASP A 118 -23.75 -10.52 -17.25
N GLU A 119 -23.26 -11.71 -16.93
CA GLU A 119 -22.37 -11.96 -15.79
C GLU A 119 -21.02 -11.27 -15.94
N VAL A 120 -20.47 -11.25 -17.15
CA VAL A 120 -19.19 -10.61 -17.45
C VAL A 120 -19.34 -9.09 -17.43
N LEU A 121 -20.46 -8.58 -17.96
CA LEU A 121 -20.79 -7.16 -17.93
C LEU A 121 -20.96 -6.67 -16.48
N ALA A 122 -21.74 -7.39 -15.67
CA ALA A 122 -21.96 -7.07 -14.26
C ALA A 122 -20.64 -7.11 -13.47
N HIS A 123 -19.80 -8.11 -13.71
CA HIS A 123 -18.47 -8.19 -13.07
C HIS A 123 -17.58 -6.99 -13.42
N ARG A 124 -17.55 -6.57 -14.68
CA ARG A 124 -16.77 -5.39 -15.11
C ARG A 124 -17.29 -4.11 -14.47
N LEU A 125 -18.61 -3.93 -14.43
CA LEU A 125 -19.26 -2.79 -13.77
C LEU A 125 -18.91 -2.73 -12.28
N GLY A 126 -18.89 -3.89 -11.61
CA GLY A 126 -18.48 -4.03 -10.21
C GLY A 126 -17.07 -3.53 -9.89
N LEU A 127 -16.15 -3.52 -10.86
CA LEU A 127 -14.75 -3.12 -10.68
C LEU A 127 -14.48 -1.64 -10.97
N ILE A 128 -15.49 -0.86 -11.37
CA ILE A 128 -15.32 0.57 -11.63
C ILE A 128 -15.22 1.31 -10.29
N PRO A 129 -14.17 2.11 -10.04
CA PRO A 129 -14.05 2.89 -8.83
C PRO A 129 -14.97 4.11 -8.86
N PHE A 130 -15.66 4.34 -7.74
CA PHE A 130 -16.57 5.48 -7.57
C PHE A 130 -16.02 6.50 -6.58
N ASN A 131 -16.31 7.77 -6.84
CA ASN A 131 -16.03 8.90 -5.97
C ASN A 131 -17.32 9.27 -5.21
N ILE A 132 -17.56 8.57 -4.09
CA ILE A 132 -18.73 8.75 -3.24
C ILE A 132 -18.24 9.00 -1.81
N ASP A 133 -18.87 9.94 -1.13
CA ASP A 133 -18.54 10.21 0.27
C ASP A 133 -19.02 9.05 1.16
N LEU A 134 -18.08 8.45 1.88
CA LEU A 134 -18.32 7.24 2.68
C LEU A 134 -19.08 7.53 3.95
N ASP A 135 -19.00 8.75 4.48
CA ASP A 135 -19.66 9.11 5.74
C ASP A 135 -21.17 9.33 5.54
N LEU A 136 -21.61 9.47 4.29
CA LEU A 136 -23.01 9.67 3.92
C LEU A 136 -23.75 8.36 3.63
N ILE A 137 -23.01 7.23 3.56
CA ILE A 137 -23.57 5.91 3.24
C ILE A 137 -23.27 4.93 4.39
N ASP A 138 -24.33 4.28 4.86
CA ASP A 138 -24.27 3.28 5.91
C ASP A 138 -23.96 1.88 5.34
N PHE A 139 -23.41 1.01 6.18
CA PHE A 139 -23.30 -0.41 5.82
C PHE A 139 -24.69 -1.04 5.82
N ARG A 140 -25.00 -1.78 4.77
CA ARG A 140 -26.24 -2.57 4.67
C ARG A 140 -26.13 -3.84 5.52
N ALA A 141 -27.15 -4.11 6.33
CA ALA A 141 -27.32 -5.40 7.00
C ALA A 141 -27.88 -6.45 6.02
N GLU A 142 -27.59 -7.74 6.25
CA GLU A 142 -27.98 -8.82 5.32
C GLU A 142 -29.50 -8.94 5.11
N ASP A 143 -30.28 -8.58 6.13
CA ASP A 143 -31.74 -8.61 6.16
C ASP A 143 -32.40 -7.29 5.72
N GLN A 144 -31.60 -6.27 5.41
CA GLN A 144 -32.10 -4.95 5.06
C GLN A 144 -32.23 -4.79 3.54
N ASP A 145 -33.37 -4.26 3.09
CA ASP A 145 -33.57 -3.87 1.69
C ASP A 145 -32.72 -2.65 1.30
N LEU A 146 -32.51 -2.49 -0.01
CA LEU A 146 -31.86 -1.32 -0.58
C LEU A 146 -32.71 -0.07 -0.33
N ASN A 147 -32.09 0.96 0.25
CA ASN A 147 -32.71 2.23 0.58
C ASN A 147 -31.76 3.41 0.33
N GLU A 148 -32.25 4.62 0.52
CA GLU A 148 -31.51 5.84 0.22
C GLU A 148 -30.29 6.11 1.12
N LYS A 149 -30.17 5.41 2.26
CA LYS A 149 -29.06 5.58 3.21
C LYS A 149 -27.95 4.56 3.02
N ASN A 150 -28.29 3.35 2.60
CA ASN A 150 -27.33 2.26 2.43
C ASN A 150 -26.84 2.07 0.99
N SER A 151 -27.49 2.70 0.01
CA SER A 151 -27.19 2.47 -1.41
C SER A 151 -27.27 3.72 -2.29
N VAL A 152 -26.52 3.71 -3.39
CA VAL A 152 -26.51 4.75 -4.43
C VAL A 152 -26.83 4.10 -5.77
N CYS A 153 -27.77 4.69 -6.51
CA CYS A 153 -28.24 4.14 -7.78
C CYS A 153 -27.61 4.82 -9.00
N PHE A 154 -27.18 4.02 -9.97
CA PHE A 154 -26.73 4.45 -11.30
C PHE A 154 -27.57 3.77 -12.38
N LYS A 155 -27.75 4.44 -13.50
CA LYS A 155 -28.42 3.89 -14.69
C LYS A 155 -27.43 3.85 -15.85
N LEU A 156 -27.40 2.74 -16.57
CA LEU A 156 -26.76 2.60 -17.86
C LEU A 156 -27.85 2.42 -18.92
N CYS A 157 -28.02 3.40 -19.79
CA CYS A 157 -28.96 3.35 -20.92
C CYS A 157 -28.25 3.79 -22.18
N VAL A 158 -27.79 2.82 -22.95
CA VAL A 158 -26.98 3.08 -24.14
C VAL A 158 -27.49 2.26 -25.31
N GLU A 159 -27.61 2.93 -26.45
CA GLU A 159 -27.96 2.36 -27.73
C GLU A 159 -26.90 2.78 -28.75
N CYS A 160 -26.56 1.86 -29.65
CA CYS A 160 -25.72 2.16 -30.80
C CYS A 160 -26.59 2.31 -32.05
N ASN A 161 -26.58 3.53 -32.60
CA ASN A 161 -27.23 3.86 -33.85
C ASN A 161 -26.26 3.74 -35.03
N LYS A 162 -26.79 3.75 -36.25
CA LYS A 162 -25.95 3.73 -37.47
C LYS A 162 -25.06 4.96 -37.58
N ASP A 163 -25.50 6.11 -37.06
CA ASP A 163 -24.74 7.36 -37.07
C ASP A 163 -23.55 7.36 -36.11
N ASP A 164 -23.53 6.43 -35.14
CA ASP A 164 -22.38 6.24 -34.24
C ASP A 164 -21.21 5.48 -34.93
N ILE A 165 -21.44 4.98 -36.14
CA ILE A 165 -20.48 4.19 -36.93
C ILE A 165 -19.95 5.03 -38.07
N ASP A 166 -18.62 5.02 -38.21
CA ASP A 166 -17.93 5.67 -39.31
C ASP A 166 -16.95 4.69 -39.95
N ASP A 167 -17.46 3.90 -40.89
CA ASP A 167 -16.67 2.92 -41.63
C ASP A 167 -15.51 3.58 -42.41
N LYS A 168 -15.66 4.84 -42.83
CA LYS A 168 -14.62 5.57 -43.58
C LYS A 168 -13.43 5.91 -42.68
N ASN A 169 -13.69 6.19 -41.41
CA ASN A 169 -12.66 6.44 -40.39
C ASN A 169 -12.32 5.19 -39.56
N GLY A 170 -12.83 4.01 -39.92
CA GLY A 170 -12.54 2.74 -39.26
C GLY A 170 -13.25 2.53 -37.91
N VAL A 171 -14.25 3.35 -37.58
CA VAL A 171 -15.06 3.22 -36.36
C VAL A 171 -16.20 2.26 -36.61
N THR A 172 -15.98 0.97 -36.30
CA THR A 172 -16.95 -0.11 -36.54
C THR A 172 -17.89 -0.38 -35.36
N SER A 173 -17.72 0.31 -34.24
CA SER A 173 -18.49 0.08 -33.01
C SER A 173 -18.47 1.30 -32.10
N LYS A 174 -19.59 1.55 -31.40
CA LYS A 174 -19.67 2.55 -30.34
C LYS A 174 -19.05 2.01 -29.06
N ALA A 175 -18.03 2.69 -28.54
CA ALA A 175 -17.42 2.37 -27.26
C ALA A 175 -18.25 2.97 -26.12
N ILE A 176 -18.61 2.12 -25.16
CA ILE A 176 -19.34 2.51 -23.94
C ILE A 176 -18.35 2.61 -22.80
N TYR A 177 -18.33 3.77 -22.14
CA TYR A 177 -17.37 4.11 -21.11
C TYR A 177 -18.05 4.32 -19.76
N SER A 178 -17.26 4.36 -18.68
CA SER A 178 -17.73 4.63 -17.33
C SER A 178 -18.45 5.98 -17.18
N LYS A 179 -18.13 7.00 -17.99
CA LYS A 179 -18.89 8.26 -18.02
C LYS A 179 -20.35 8.12 -18.44
N ASP A 180 -20.70 7.02 -19.12
CA ASP A 180 -22.07 6.76 -19.56
C ASP A 180 -22.95 6.25 -18.40
N LEU A 181 -22.36 6.01 -17.22
CA LEU A 181 -23.09 5.73 -15.98
C LEU A 181 -23.63 7.02 -15.39
N ILE A 182 -24.96 7.14 -15.38
CA ILE A 182 -25.65 8.33 -14.90
C ILE A 182 -26.17 8.06 -13.50
N TRP A 183 -25.77 8.88 -12.53
CA TRP A 183 -26.32 8.82 -11.17
C TRP A 183 -27.79 9.21 -11.19
N VAL A 184 -28.64 8.39 -10.55
CA VAL A 184 -30.06 8.66 -10.35
C VAL A 184 -30.34 8.66 -8.85
N PRO A 185 -30.74 9.81 -8.26
CA PRO A 185 -31.04 9.86 -6.83
C PRO A 185 -32.26 8.98 -6.52
N MET A 186 -32.16 8.16 -5.49
CA MET A 186 -33.26 7.27 -5.05
C MET A 186 -34.39 8.04 -4.35
N SER A 187 -34.07 9.19 -3.78
CA SER A 187 -35.01 10.06 -3.06
C SER A 187 -34.59 11.53 -3.15
N GLU A 188 -35.53 12.43 -2.88
CA GLU A 188 -35.25 13.87 -2.85
C GLU A 188 -34.30 14.24 -1.69
N SER A 189 -34.33 13.48 -0.58
CA SER A 189 -33.38 13.67 0.54
C SER A 189 -31.96 13.32 0.13
N GLN A 190 -31.75 12.20 -0.58
CA GLN A 190 -30.45 11.80 -1.10
C GLN A 190 -29.90 12.84 -2.09
N LYS A 191 -30.77 13.36 -2.97
CA LYS A 191 -30.40 14.42 -3.91
C LYS A 191 -29.85 15.68 -3.20
N ARG A 192 -30.49 16.10 -2.10
CA ARG A 192 -30.04 17.25 -1.29
C ARG A 192 -28.71 16.97 -0.57
N ILE A 193 -28.54 15.77 -0.03
CA ILE A 193 -27.32 15.36 0.67
C ILE A 193 -26.11 15.42 -0.28
N PHE A 194 -26.29 14.95 -1.51
CA PHE A 194 -25.23 14.88 -2.52
C PHE A 194 -25.14 16.10 -3.44
N GLU A 195 -25.89 17.17 -3.19
CA GLU A 195 -25.93 18.37 -4.04
C GLU A 195 -24.54 19.02 -4.21
N LYS A 196 -23.75 19.05 -3.15
CA LYS A 196 -22.39 19.63 -3.16
C LYS A 196 -21.37 18.79 -3.92
N LYS A 197 -21.52 17.46 -3.86
CA LYS A 197 -20.59 16.49 -4.45
C LYS A 197 -21.38 15.28 -4.93
N PRO A 198 -21.88 15.30 -6.19
CA PRO A 198 -22.69 14.22 -6.70
C PRO A 198 -21.87 12.94 -6.89
N PRO A 199 -22.45 11.75 -6.61
CA PRO A 199 -21.87 10.47 -6.93
C PRO A 199 -21.44 10.41 -8.40
N SER A 200 -20.18 10.05 -8.60
CA SER A 200 -19.58 9.97 -9.93
C SER A 200 -18.53 8.87 -9.98
N VAL A 201 -18.20 8.43 -11.19
CA VAL A 201 -17.05 7.54 -11.42
C VAL A 201 -15.75 8.32 -11.22
N VAL A 202 -14.71 7.66 -10.72
CA VAL A 202 -13.39 8.30 -10.56
C VAL A 202 -12.77 8.58 -11.93
N TYR A 203 -12.76 7.57 -12.80
CA TYR A 203 -12.19 7.64 -14.15
C TYR A 203 -13.32 7.54 -15.19
N PRO A 204 -13.56 8.57 -16.02
CA PRO A 204 -14.67 8.61 -16.98
C PRO A 204 -14.42 7.82 -18.28
N ASP A 205 -13.19 7.37 -18.51
CA ASP A 205 -12.68 6.77 -19.75
C ASP A 205 -12.45 5.26 -19.64
N ILE A 206 -12.94 4.60 -18.59
CA ILE A 206 -12.87 3.14 -18.46
C ILE A 206 -13.83 2.52 -19.47
N LEU A 207 -13.29 1.77 -20.44
CA LEU A 207 -14.10 1.03 -21.40
C LEU A 207 -14.86 -0.10 -20.70
N ILE A 208 -16.19 -0.08 -20.80
CA ILE A 208 -17.07 -1.13 -20.28
C ILE A 208 -17.29 -2.19 -21.35
N THR A 209 -17.80 -1.76 -22.51
CA THR A 209 -18.15 -2.65 -23.62
C THR A 209 -18.15 -1.88 -24.95
N LYS A 210 -18.34 -2.60 -26.05
CA LYS A 210 -18.52 -2.03 -27.39
C LYS A 210 -19.80 -2.57 -28.00
N LEU A 211 -20.58 -1.69 -28.60
CA LEU A 211 -21.85 -2.00 -29.25
C LEU A 211 -21.77 -1.78 -30.76
N ARG A 212 -22.52 -2.58 -31.51
CA ARG A 212 -22.78 -2.41 -32.94
C ARG A 212 -24.20 -1.87 -33.17
N PRO A 213 -24.50 -1.32 -34.36
CA PRO A 213 -25.80 -0.74 -34.64
C PRO A 213 -26.97 -1.68 -34.33
N GLY A 214 -27.97 -1.16 -33.62
CA GLY A 214 -29.15 -1.91 -33.17
C GLY A 214 -28.96 -2.65 -31.84
N GLN A 215 -27.76 -2.65 -31.25
CA GLN A 215 -27.54 -3.17 -29.91
C GLN A 215 -27.80 -2.10 -28.86
N VAL A 216 -28.47 -2.53 -27.79
CA VAL A 216 -28.93 -1.74 -26.64
C VAL A 216 -28.53 -2.44 -25.35
N ILE A 217 -28.14 -1.65 -24.36
CA ILE A 217 -27.97 -2.05 -22.96
C ILE A 217 -28.80 -1.10 -22.08
N GLU A 218 -29.71 -1.68 -21.31
CA GLU A 218 -30.43 -1.01 -20.22
C GLU A 218 -30.23 -1.78 -18.91
N ALA A 219 -29.60 -1.11 -17.94
CA ALA A 219 -29.37 -1.66 -16.61
C ALA A 219 -29.49 -0.58 -15.52
N ILE A 220 -29.94 -1.01 -14.34
CA ILE A 220 -29.91 -0.24 -13.09
C ILE A 220 -28.88 -0.90 -12.16
N LEU A 221 -28.02 -0.09 -11.55
CA LEU A 221 -26.88 -0.54 -10.75
C LEU A 221 -26.97 0.08 -9.36
N TYR A 222 -26.79 -0.73 -8.33
CA TYR A 222 -26.77 -0.27 -6.94
C TYR A 222 -25.38 -0.42 -6.36
N CYS A 223 -24.82 0.70 -5.91
CA CYS A 223 -23.56 0.76 -5.20
C CYS A 223 -23.79 0.65 -3.70
N GLU A 224 -22.99 -0.19 -3.04
CA GLU A 224 -23.05 -0.47 -1.61
C GLU A 224 -21.68 -0.25 -0.97
N LYS A 225 -21.70 0.14 0.31
CA LYS A 225 -20.48 0.28 1.11
C LYS A 225 -20.01 -1.08 1.59
N GLY A 226 -18.74 -1.40 1.33
CA GLY A 226 -18.14 -2.68 1.68
C GLY A 226 -16.65 -2.55 1.99
N ILE A 227 -16.02 -3.69 2.29
CA ILE A 227 -14.60 -3.79 2.64
C ILE A 227 -13.87 -4.78 1.71
N GLY A 228 -12.59 -4.51 1.46
CA GLY A 228 -11.75 -5.36 0.59
C GLY A 228 -11.64 -6.82 1.04
N LYS A 229 -11.87 -7.10 2.34
CA LYS A 229 -11.90 -8.46 2.90
C LYS A 229 -13.03 -9.31 2.30
N THR A 230 -14.16 -8.69 1.98
CA THR A 230 -15.32 -9.39 1.38
C THR A 230 -15.08 -9.60 -0.11
N HIS A 231 -14.66 -8.56 -0.82
CA HIS A 231 -14.33 -8.64 -2.25
C HIS A 231 -13.31 -7.57 -2.63
N ALA A 232 -12.39 -7.90 -3.54
CA ALA A 232 -11.30 -7.02 -3.96
C ALA A 232 -11.77 -5.69 -4.58
N LYS A 233 -12.98 -5.65 -5.13
CA LYS A 233 -13.60 -4.42 -5.69
C LYS A 233 -13.73 -3.27 -4.68
N TRP A 234 -13.81 -3.59 -3.39
CA TRP A 234 -13.85 -2.59 -2.33
C TRP A 234 -12.47 -2.21 -1.79
N SER A 235 -11.37 -2.73 -2.38
CA SER A 235 -10.04 -2.28 -1.99
C SER A 235 -9.83 -0.84 -2.47
N PRO A 236 -9.52 0.12 -1.57
CA PRO A 236 -9.31 1.52 -1.96
C PRO A 236 -7.94 1.78 -2.57
N VAL A 237 -7.07 0.77 -2.60
CA VAL A 237 -5.69 0.90 -3.03
C VAL A 237 -5.45 -0.02 -4.21
N SER A 238 -4.78 0.49 -5.24
CA SER A 238 -4.26 -0.32 -6.33
C SER A 238 -3.14 -1.22 -5.78
N THR A 239 -2.24 -0.63 -5.01
CA THR A 239 -1.23 -1.38 -4.25
C THR A 239 -0.81 -0.63 -2.99
N ALA A 240 -0.60 -1.38 -1.92
CA ALA A 240 -0.02 -0.87 -0.68
C ALA A 240 1.11 -1.80 -0.27
N THR A 241 2.33 -1.29 -0.35
CA THR A 241 3.54 -2.06 -0.06
C THR A 241 4.47 -1.27 0.84
N TYR A 242 5.40 -1.99 1.46
CA TYR A 242 6.53 -1.37 2.12
C TYR A 242 7.81 -2.14 1.82
N ARG A 243 8.93 -1.46 1.96
CA ARG A 243 10.26 -2.05 1.91
C ARG A 243 11.12 -1.48 3.03
N LEU A 244 12.11 -2.25 3.47
CA LEU A 244 13.07 -1.79 4.46
C LEU A 244 14.12 -0.88 3.80
N LEU A 245 14.58 0.16 4.50
CA LEU A 245 15.66 1.02 4.03
C LEU A 245 16.95 0.20 3.85
N PRO A 246 17.56 0.20 2.65
CA PRO A 246 18.87 -0.40 2.41
C PRO A 246 19.99 0.41 3.09
N GLU A 247 20.95 -0.27 3.70
CA GLU A 247 22.18 0.30 4.24
C GLU A 247 23.37 -0.51 3.73
N PHE A 248 24.50 0.15 3.45
CA PHE A 248 25.70 -0.51 2.92
C PHE A 248 26.89 -0.28 3.84
N LYS A 249 27.74 -1.30 3.94
CA LYS A 249 29.02 -1.24 4.65
C LYS A 249 30.16 -1.72 3.76
N PHE A 250 31.34 -1.18 4.00
CA PHE A 250 32.56 -1.51 3.26
C PHE A 250 33.63 -2.01 4.23
N PRO A 251 33.63 -3.31 4.60
CA PRO A 251 34.44 -3.82 5.71
C PRO A 251 35.94 -3.89 5.39
N GLU A 252 36.32 -4.10 4.13
CA GLU A 252 37.72 -4.07 3.68
C GLU A 252 38.22 -2.65 3.35
N GLY A 253 37.42 -1.63 3.67
CA GLY A 253 37.70 -0.22 3.36
C GLY A 253 37.08 0.26 2.07
N TYR A 254 37.34 1.53 1.72
CA TYR A 254 36.74 2.19 0.57
C TYR A 254 37.25 1.64 -0.76
N ILE A 255 36.34 1.39 -1.69
CA ILE A 255 36.66 1.02 -3.07
C ILE A 255 37.17 2.27 -3.79
N THR A 256 38.33 2.18 -4.44
CA THR A 256 39.00 3.31 -5.10
C THR A 256 39.52 2.91 -6.49
N GLY A 257 39.87 3.91 -7.31
CA GLY A 257 40.55 3.68 -8.59
C GLY A 257 39.65 3.08 -9.67
N LYS A 258 40.16 2.09 -10.41
CA LYS A 258 39.42 1.44 -11.51
C LYS A 258 38.21 0.66 -10.99
N ASP A 259 38.37 -0.05 -9.88
CA ASP A 259 37.30 -0.80 -9.22
C ASP A 259 36.13 0.11 -8.80
N ALA A 260 36.39 1.38 -8.45
CA ALA A 260 35.35 2.32 -8.06
C ALA A 260 34.41 2.65 -9.23
N LYS A 261 34.97 2.89 -10.42
CA LYS A 261 34.19 3.16 -11.64
C LYS A 261 33.33 1.96 -12.01
N GLU A 262 33.94 0.78 -12.04
CA GLU A 262 33.24 -0.47 -12.32
C GLU A 262 32.16 -0.77 -11.28
N PHE A 263 32.41 -0.46 -10.00
CA PHE A 263 31.42 -0.66 -8.91
C PHE A 263 30.20 0.24 -9.06
N VAL A 264 30.39 1.52 -9.43
CA VAL A 264 29.27 2.44 -9.69
C VAL A 264 28.47 1.99 -10.92
N GLU A 265 29.15 1.56 -11.99
CA GLU A 265 28.51 1.05 -13.21
C GLU A 265 27.66 -0.20 -12.98
N VAL A 266 28.00 -1.05 -12.00
CA VAL A 266 27.19 -2.22 -11.64
C VAL A 266 25.78 -1.84 -11.17
N CYS A 267 25.60 -0.65 -10.58
CA CYS A 267 24.32 -0.23 -10.06
C CYS A 267 23.66 0.81 -10.98
N PRO A 268 22.77 0.41 -11.90
CA PRO A 268 22.09 1.35 -12.82
C PRO A 268 21.16 2.33 -12.09
N MET A 269 20.86 2.09 -10.82
CA MET A 269 19.97 2.90 -9.99
C MET A 269 20.66 4.10 -9.33
N ASN A 270 21.93 4.37 -9.65
CA ASN A 270 22.72 5.49 -9.12
C ASN A 270 22.72 5.54 -7.58
N VAL A 271 22.85 4.36 -6.95
CA VAL A 271 22.92 4.22 -5.48
C VAL A 271 24.26 4.72 -4.95
N PHE A 272 25.32 4.52 -5.73
CA PHE A 272 26.69 4.84 -5.37
C PHE A 272 27.22 5.96 -6.25
N ASP A 273 28.16 6.73 -5.73
CA ASP A 273 28.87 7.78 -6.45
C ASP A 273 30.33 7.81 -5.99
N ILE A 274 31.20 8.50 -6.73
CA ILE A 274 32.63 8.61 -6.42
C ILE A 274 32.91 10.02 -5.92
N GLU A 275 33.59 10.13 -4.78
CA GLU A 275 34.02 11.42 -4.26
C GLU A 275 35.16 12.00 -5.11
N ASP A 276 34.98 13.22 -5.63
CA ASP A 276 35.90 13.84 -6.60
C ASP A 276 37.35 13.99 -6.09
N ILE A 277 37.51 14.23 -4.78
CA ILE A 277 38.81 14.55 -4.17
C ILE A 277 39.58 13.28 -3.81
N THR A 278 38.90 12.29 -3.25
CA THR A 278 39.54 11.08 -2.70
C THR A 278 39.47 9.89 -3.66
N GLY A 279 38.60 9.94 -4.66
CA GLY A 279 38.31 8.83 -5.56
C GLY A 279 37.63 7.64 -4.87
N LYS A 280 37.05 7.84 -3.67
CA LYS A 280 36.38 6.80 -2.87
C LYS A 280 34.91 6.68 -3.25
N VAL A 281 34.43 5.45 -3.36
CA VAL A 281 32.99 5.20 -3.49
C VAL A 281 32.28 5.54 -2.18
N TYR A 282 31.18 6.28 -2.27
CA TYR A 282 30.25 6.51 -1.17
C TYR A 282 28.81 6.22 -1.61
N VAL A 283 27.92 6.05 -0.63
CA VAL A 283 26.50 5.79 -0.89
C VAL A 283 25.77 7.13 -1.04
N LYS A 284 25.31 7.44 -2.23
CA LYS A 284 24.57 8.68 -2.53
C LYS A 284 23.08 8.51 -2.28
N ASN A 285 22.47 7.49 -2.88
CA ASN A 285 21.01 7.28 -2.86
C ASN A 285 20.67 5.83 -2.44
N PRO A 286 20.78 5.48 -1.14
CA PRO A 286 20.50 4.12 -0.66
C PRO A 286 19.06 3.67 -0.98
N ARG A 287 18.12 4.63 -1.00
CA ARG A 287 16.69 4.37 -1.29
C ARG A 287 16.46 3.84 -2.69
N ASN A 288 17.30 4.13 -3.68
CA ASN A 288 17.08 3.67 -5.06
C ASN A 288 17.47 2.20 -5.25
N CYS A 289 18.11 1.58 -4.26
CA CYS A 289 18.52 0.19 -4.37
C CYS A 289 17.31 -0.75 -4.43
N THR A 290 17.22 -1.49 -5.54
CA THR A 290 16.22 -2.55 -5.78
C THR A 290 16.58 -3.87 -5.08
N THR A 291 17.72 -3.95 -4.39
CA THR A 291 18.24 -5.19 -3.78
C THR A 291 18.53 -6.30 -4.80
N CYS A 292 19.03 -5.96 -5.99
CA CYS A 292 19.39 -6.94 -7.03
C CYS A 292 20.61 -7.83 -6.70
N ARG A 293 21.39 -7.47 -5.66
CA ARG A 293 22.60 -8.16 -5.16
C ARG A 293 23.83 -8.17 -6.08
N ALA A 294 23.75 -7.58 -7.28
CA ALA A 294 24.86 -7.53 -8.24
C ALA A 294 26.16 -6.92 -7.66
N CYS A 295 26.05 -5.92 -6.78
CA CYS A 295 27.22 -5.30 -6.13
C CYS A 295 27.96 -6.25 -5.19
N ILE A 296 27.26 -7.17 -4.53
CA ILE A 296 27.84 -8.15 -3.59
C ILE A 296 28.46 -9.32 -4.36
N GLU A 297 27.84 -9.69 -5.49
CA GLU A 297 28.29 -10.78 -6.34
C GLU A 297 29.61 -10.44 -7.03
N LYS A 298 29.69 -9.25 -7.62
CA LYS A 298 30.88 -8.81 -8.35
C LYS A 298 32.02 -8.37 -7.43
N PHE A 299 31.70 -7.83 -6.26
CA PHE A 299 32.69 -7.35 -5.29
C PHE A 299 32.48 -8.02 -3.92
N PRO A 300 32.78 -9.34 -3.83
CA PRO A 300 32.63 -10.08 -2.58
C PRO A 300 33.58 -9.52 -1.52
N LYS A 301 33.14 -9.51 -0.25
CA LYS A 301 33.86 -8.99 0.93
C LYS A 301 34.15 -7.48 0.91
N LYS A 302 34.15 -6.80 -0.23
CA LYS A 302 34.31 -5.33 -0.31
C LYS A 302 33.04 -4.58 0.05
N VAL A 303 31.86 -5.15 -0.20
CA VAL A 303 30.58 -4.55 0.19
C VAL A 303 29.66 -5.54 0.90
N GLU A 304 28.97 -5.04 1.92
CA GLU A 304 27.90 -5.75 2.61
C GLU A 304 26.61 -4.94 2.52
N LEU A 305 25.53 -5.60 2.10
CA LEU A 305 24.20 -5.03 2.01
C LEU A 305 23.37 -5.43 3.23
N PHE A 306 22.81 -4.44 3.89
CA PHE A 306 21.90 -4.57 5.01
C PHE A 306 20.56 -3.90 4.70
N LYS A 307 19.55 -4.28 5.48
CA LYS A 307 18.25 -3.62 5.53
C LYS A 307 17.92 -3.30 6.97
N ASN A 308 17.58 -2.05 7.25
CA ASN A 308 17.22 -1.59 8.58
C ASN A 308 15.81 -2.07 8.92
N LYS A 309 15.67 -2.90 9.97
CA LYS A 309 14.38 -3.51 10.34
C LYS A 309 13.38 -2.53 10.97
N HIS A 310 13.84 -1.35 11.39
CA HIS A 310 13.01 -0.32 12.04
C HIS A 310 12.73 0.88 11.14
N HIS A 311 13.03 0.78 9.85
CA HIS A 311 12.81 1.84 8.89
C HIS A 311 12.09 1.28 7.67
N PHE A 312 10.78 1.52 7.63
CA PHE A 312 9.90 1.08 6.55
C PHE A 312 9.62 2.25 5.62
N ILE A 313 9.84 2.05 4.33
CA ILE A 313 9.46 2.98 3.27
C ILE A 313 8.15 2.44 2.70
N PHE A 314 7.04 3.11 2.98
CA PHE A 314 5.72 2.79 2.46
C PHE A 314 5.51 3.43 1.09
N SER A 315 4.83 2.71 0.22
CA SER A 315 4.36 3.19 -1.08
C SER A 315 2.91 2.75 -1.24
N ILE A 316 2.00 3.72 -1.28
CA ILE A 316 0.56 3.50 -1.35
C ILE A 316 0.03 4.23 -2.57
N GLU A 317 -0.61 3.46 -3.45
CA GLU A 317 -1.33 3.94 -4.63
C GLU A 317 -2.83 3.79 -4.37
N SER A 318 -3.54 4.90 -4.38
CA SER A 318 -5.00 4.95 -4.29
C SER A 318 -5.63 4.61 -5.64
N THR A 319 -6.85 4.06 -5.62
CA THR A 319 -7.71 3.93 -6.81
C THR A 319 -8.41 5.24 -7.18
N GLY A 320 -8.16 6.33 -6.44
CA GLY A 320 -8.75 7.67 -6.63
C GLY A 320 -10.09 7.88 -5.91
N SER A 321 -10.69 6.83 -5.35
CA SER A 321 -11.92 6.94 -4.53
C SER A 321 -11.69 7.71 -3.23
N ILE A 322 -10.51 7.59 -2.63
CA ILE A 322 -10.12 8.23 -1.37
C ILE A 322 -8.71 8.80 -1.54
N SER A 323 -8.44 9.99 -1.00
CA SER A 323 -7.09 10.55 -1.07
C SER A 323 -6.08 9.71 -0.26
N PRO A 324 -4.82 9.57 -0.72
CA PRO A 324 -3.80 8.76 -0.04
C PRO A 324 -3.57 9.15 1.43
N ILE A 325 -3.63 10.45 1.76
CA ILE A 325 -3.53 10.91 3.15
C ILE A 325 -4.70 10.39 4.00
N GLN A 326 -5.92 10.46 3.46
CA GLN A 326 -7.09 9.96 4.17
C GLN A 326 -7.03 8.44 4.34
N LEU A 327 -6.50 7.70 3.38
CA LEU A 327 -6.28 6.26 3.52
C LEU A 327 -5.41 5.92 4.72
N VAL A 328 -4.27 6.59 4.86
CA VAL A 328 -3.36 6.36 5.99
C VAL A 328 -4.04 6.73 7.31
N LYS A 329 -4.73 7.87 7.39
CA LYS A 329 -5.47 8.30 8.58
C LYS A 329 -6.56 7.30 8.98
N THR A 330 -7.38 6.88 8.02
CA THR A 330 -8.46 5.91 8.23
C THR A 330 -7.90 4.56 8.66
N ALA A 331 -6.82 4.09 8.05
CA ALA A 331 -6.19 2.83 8.44
C ALA A 331 -5.64 2.86 9.88
N ILE A 332 -4.98 3.96 10.28
CA ILE A 332 -4.53 4.14 11.67
C ILE A 332 -5.73 4.20 12.63
N ASN A 333 -6.81 4.89 12.26
CA ASN A 333 -8.01 4.98 13.08
C ASN A 333 -8.68 3.61 13.26
N ILE A 334 -8.77 2.79 12.20
CA ILE A 334 -9.31 1.42 12.28
C ILE A 334 -8.49 0.58 13.26
N LEU A 335 -7.15 0.66 13.18
CA LEU A 335 -6.27 -0.04 14.12
C LEU A 335 -6.55 0.40 15.57
N ARG A 336 -6.66 1.71 15.80
CA ARG A 336 -6.97 2.29 17.12
C ARG A 336 -8.33 1.82 17.66
N VAL A 337 -9.37 1.86 16.84
CA VAL A 337 -10.73 1.42 17.23
C VAL A 337 -10.75 -0.06 17.61
N LYS A 338 -10.01 -0.90 16.88
CA LYS A 338 -9.87 -2.32 17.22
C LYS A 338 -9.19 -2.54 18.56
N SER A 339 -8.11 -1.82 18.84
CA SER A 339 -7.44 -1.87 20.14
C SER A 339 -8.36 -1.43 21.28
N HIS A 340 -9.16 -0.36 21.09
CA HIS A 340 -10.14 0.06 22.08
C HIS A 340 -11.26 -0.97 22.30
N LYS A 341 -11.77 -1.61 21.24
CA LYS A 341 -12.75 -2.69 21.37
C LYS A 341 -12.22 -3.83 22.23
N ILE A 342 -10.99 -4.27 21.98
CA ILE A 342 -10.35 -5.32 22.79
C ILE A 342 -10.23 -4.87 24.25
N ASN A 343 -9.79 -3.63 24.49
CA ASN A 343 -9.66 -3.10 25.84
C ASN A 343 -11.00 -3.11 26.59
N HIS A 344 -12.08 -2.68 25.94
CA HIS A 344 -13.40 -2.67 26.54
C HIS A 344 -13.97 -4.08 26.78
N SER A 345 -13.65 -5.05 25.90
CA SER A 345 -14.04 -6.44 26.11
C SER A 345 -13.34 -7.09 27.31
N ILE A 346 -12.19 -6.57 27.74
CA ILE A 346 -11.52 -7.03 28.95
C ILE A 346 -12.32 -6.64 30.20
N ASP A 347 -12.94 -5.46 30.21
CA ASP A 347 -13.74 -4.97 31.34
C ASP A 347 -14.90 -5.93 31.68
N ILE A 348 -15.46 -6.62 30.67
CA ILE A 348 -16.53 -7.62 30.82
C ILE A 348 -16.09 -8.81 31.69
N PHE A 349 -14.79 -9.16 31.73
CA PHE A 349 -14.30 -10.27 32.56
C PHE A 349 -14.10 -9.89 34.04
N TYR A 350 -14.20 -8.60 34.37
CA TYR A 350 -14.07 -8.09 35.73
C TYR A 350 -15.42 -7.71 36.38
N GLU A 351 -16.52 -7.77 35.62
CA GLU A 351 -17.90 -7.77 36.10
C GLU A 351 -18.41 -9.20 36.30
#